data_AF-A0A7W0SKI5-F1
#
_entry.id   AF-A0A7W0SKI5-F1
#
_cell.length_a   1.000
_cell.length_b   1.000
_cell.length_c   1.000
_cell.angle_alpha   90.00
_cell.angle_beta   90.00
_cell.angle_gamma   90.00
#
_symmetry.space_group_name_H-M   'P 1'
#
loop_
_entity.id
_entity.type
_entity.pdbx_description
1 polymer ?
#
loop_
_entity_poly.entity_id
_entity_poly.type
_entity_poly.pdbx_seq_one_letter_code
_entity_poly.pdbx_strand_id
1 'polypeptide(L)'
;MSGQGEEGTGSSGRVAIVAYANVPLQKLRTYPGNPRRGHLPALEESLRRNRQYRPVVANRLTGEVLAGNHVFLAARKLGWSELAVAWVEASPEEARRIVLVDNKTADDASYDPEALLALVQSSTELAGTGYDESEVDALLAEVSASMPVSDDDVPSRPKEPRTRPGDVIELGCHRLVCGDARDQTCYEVLLGGEQADLLWTDPPYGVAYEGRTRERLTIQNDDRDGLEALLEESFTCMNKKLRPGAFLYIAHAAGRQLPVFLAAFRKCGWSLRQQLVWLKDSMVLGHADYHFRHEPLLYGVKPAPGRIGRGGSGWYGGNSQTSVLEVPRPRAAPEHPTMKPPELVAICLRNSTRRGELVLDPFAGSGSTLMACESLGRRARLIELDPAYCDVIVERFERVTGTKARRP
;
A
#
# COMPACT_ATOMS: atom_id res chain seq x y z
N MET A 1 -50.12 -30.86 46.43
CA MET A 1 -49.37 -29.89 45.61
C MET A 1 -48.48 -30.69 44.68
N SER A 2 -48.64 -30.42 43.40
CA SER A 2 -48.10 -31.09 42.22
C SER A 2 -46.57 -30.98 42.15
N GLY A 3 -45.88 -32.11 42.27
CA GLY A 3 -44.52 -32.28 41.76
C GLY A 3 -44.59 -32.91 40.39
N GLN A 4 -44.55 -32.09 39.34
CA GLN A 4 -44.30 -32.58 37.98
C GLN A 4 -42.82 -32.98 37.92
N GLY A 5 -42.56 -34.26 37.68
CA GLY A 5 -41.24 -34.74 37.31
C GLY A 5 -40.92 -34.21 35.92
N GLU A 6 -39.91 -33.34 35.83
CA GLU A 6 -39.25 -33.03 34.58
C GLU A 6 -38.51 -34.30 34.11
N GLU A 7 -39.07 -34.98 33.11
CA GLU A 7 -38.32 -35.91 32.28
C GLU A 7 -37.30 -35.10 31.45
N GLY A 8 -36.16 -34.84 32.07
CA GLY A 8 -34.96 -34.39 31.37
C GLY A 8 -34.47 -35.50 30.44
N THR A 9 -34.94 -35.50 29.20
CA THR A 9 -34.31 -36.23 28.11
C THR A 9 -32.99 -35.53 27.78
N GLY A 10 -31.95 -35.91 28.52
CA GLY A 10 -30.56 -35.58 28.21
C GLY A 10 -30.17 -36.21 26.88
N SER A 11 -30.50 -35.56 25.77
CA SER A 11 -29.83 -35.76 24.49
C SER A 11 -28.40 -35.26 24.65
N SER A 12 -27.50 -36.18 24.97
CA SER A 12 -26.06 -35.91 24.98
C SER A 12 -25.70 -35.24 23.66
N GLY A 13 -25.05 -34.07 23.72
CA GLY A 13 -24.52 -33.35 22.54
C GLY A 13 -23.50 -34.19 21.78
N ARG A 14 -23.98 -35.16 20.99
CA ARG A 14 -23.17 -36.09 20.21
C ARG A 14 -23.11 -35.62 18.76
N VAL A 15 -21.92 -35.83 18.20
CA VAL A 15 -21.53 -35.51 16.83
C VAL A 15 -22.50 -36.16 15.83
N ALA A 16 -23.10 -35.34 14.95
CA ALA A 16 -24.07 -35.74 13.91
C ALA A 16 -23.46 -36.45 12.69
N ILE A 17 -22.13 -36.49 12.59
CA ILE A 17 -21.41 -37.10 11.47
C ILE A 17 -21.33 -38.60 11.67
N VAL A 18 -21.91 -39.35 10.73
CA VAL A 18 -22.00 -40.81 10.79
C VAL A 18 -20.88 -41.51 10.01
N ALA A 19 -20.22 -40.83 9.05
CA ALA A 19 -19.07 -41.37 8.31
C ALA A 19 -18.32 -40.27 7.54
N TYR A 20 -17.05 -40.53 7.21
CA TYR A 20 -16.28 -39.79 6.19
C TYR A 20 -15.94 -40.72 5.03
N ALA A 21 -16.06 -40.25 3.79
CA ALA A 21 -15.71 -41.04 2.61
C ALA A 21 -15.38 -40.15 1.41
N ASN A 22 -14.58 -40.68 0.48
CA ASN A 22 -14.54 -40.16 -0.90
C ASN A 22 -15.72 -40.75 -1.67
N VAL A 23 -16.54 -39.88 -2.24
CA VAL A 23 -17.84 -40.25 -2.82
C VAL A 23 -17.86 -39.86 -4.29
N PRO A 24 -18.24 -40.77 -5.21
CA PRO A 24 -18.46 -40.43 -6.61
C PRO A 24 -19.46 -39.27 -6.76
N LEU A 25 -19.12 -38.26 -7.56
CA LEU A 25 -19.96 -37.06 -7.69
C LEU A 25 -21.40 -37.36 -8.13
N GLN A 26 -21.63 -38.45 -8.85
CA GLN A 26 -22.98 -38.85 -9.32
C GLN A 26 -23.91 -39.27 -8.18
N LYS A 27 -23.35 -39.62 -7.00
CA LYS A 27 -24.14 -39.94 -5.79
C LYS A 27 -24.52 -38.69 -4.99
N LEU A 28 -24.05 -37.52 -5.39
CA LEU A 28 -24.28 -36.26 -4.72
C LEU A 28 -25.15 -35.34 -5.59
N ARG A 29 -25.96 -34.53 -4.94
CA ARG A 29 -26.72 -33.45 -5.58
C ARG A 29 -26.71 -32.21 -4.70
N THR A 30 -26.86 -31.04 -5.32
CA THR A 30 -27.03 -29.79 -4.56
C THR A 30 -28.32 -29.83 -3.76
N TYR A 31 -28.35 -29.17 -2.61
CA TYR A 31 -29.59 -28.99 -1.86
C TYR A 31 -30.63 -28.22 -2.69
N PRO A 32 -31.85 -28.74 -2.88
CA PRO A 32 -32.90 -28.07 -3.64
C PRO A 32 -33.24 -26.70 -3.03
N GLY A 33 -33.24 -25.66 -3.87
CA GLY A 33 -33.60 -24.31 -3.43
C GLY A 33 -32.57 -23.62 -2.52
N ASN A 34 -31.31 -24.06 -2.49
CA ASN A 34 -30.26 -23.34 -1.77
C ASN A 34 -30.18 -21.87 -2.25
N PRO A 35 -30.44 -20.87 -1.39
CA PRO A 35 -30.52 -19.48 -1.80
C PRO A 35 -29.15 -18.84 -2.06
N ARG A 36 -28.07 -19.39 -1.49
CA ARG A 36 -26.73 -18.81 -1.59
C ARG A 36 -26.18 -18.97 -3.01
N ARG A 37 -25.63 -17.89 -3.57
CA ARG A 37 -24.87 -17.87 -4.83
C ARG A 37 -23.41 -17.56 -4.52
N GLY A 38 -22.52 -18.53 -4.66
CA GLY A 38 -21.09 -18.41 -4.34
C GLY A 38 -20.21 -18.07 -5.55
N HIS A 39 -18.97 -17.64 -5.27
CA HIS A 39 -17.99 -17.26 -6.29
C HIS A 39 -17.25 -18.49 -6.85
N LEU A 40 -17.87 -19.17 -7.83
CA LEU A 40 -17.32 -20.40 -8.42
C LEU A 40 -15.89 -20.28 -8.99
N PRO A 41 -15.48 -19.19 -9.68
CA PRO A 41 -14.12 -19.08 -10.20
C PRO A 41 -13.03 -19.16 -9.11
N ALA A 42 -13.23 -18.47 -7.99
CA ALA A 42 -12.27 -18.52 -6.87
C ALA A 42 -12.21 -19.91 -6.23
N LEU A 43 -13.36 -20.60 -6.13
CA LEU A 43 -13.39 -21.98 -5.63
C LEU A 43 -12.72 -22.97 -6.59
N GLU A 44 -12.86 -22.79 -7.90
CA GLU A 44 -12.15 -23.60 -8.90
C GLU A 44 -10.63 -23.41 -8.80
N GLU A 45 -10.17 -22.17 -8.64
CA GLU A 45 -8.74 -21.87 -8.44
C GLU A 45 -8.22 -22.46 -7.13
N SER A 46 -8.97 -22.30 -6.04
CA SER A 46 -8.63 -22.86 -4.73
C SER A 46 -8.54 -24.39 -4.79
N LEU A 47 -9.50 -25.08 -5.42
CA LEU A 47 -9.45 -26.53 -5.59
C LEU A 47 -8.28 -26.99 -6.47
N ARG A 48 -7.88 -26.22 -7.49
CA ARG A 48 -6.69 -26.53 -8.31
C ARG A 48 -5.40 -26.38 -7.50
N ARG A 49 -5.28 -25.30 -6.72
CA ARG A 49 -4.04 -24.98 -5.99
C ARG A 49 -3.90 -25.79 -4.70
N ASN A 50 -4.97 -25.87 -3.93
CA ASN A 50 -4.98 -26.36 -2.55
C ASN A 50 -5.61 -27.76 -2.41
N ARG A 51 -6.23 -28.27 -3.48
CA ARG A 51 -7.09 -29.48 -3.43
C ARG A 51 -8.26 -29.27 -2.45
N GLN A 52 -8.98 -30.34 -2.12
CA GLN A 52 -9.99 -30.29 -1.08
C GLN A 52 -9.33 -30.50 0.28
N TYR A 53 -9.45 -29.50 1.16
CA TYR A 53 -8.91 -29.52 2.53
C TYR A 53 -10.01 -29.62 3.60
N ARG A 54 -11.30 -29.51 3.20
CA ARG A 54 -12.46 -29.71 4.07
C ARG A 54 -13.52 -30.56 3.35
N PRO A 55 -14.06 -31.62 3.98
CA PRO A 55 -15.14 -32.39 3.40
C PRO A 55 -16.41 -31.55 3.29
N VAL A 56 -17.22 -31.78 2.25
CA VAL A 56 -18.58 -31.23 2.20
C VAL A 56 -19.49 -32.03 3.13
N VAL A 57 -20.54 -31.41 3.66
CA VAL A 57 -21.52 -32.14 4.49
C VAL A 57 -22.69 -32.54 3.61
N ALA A 58 -23.01 -33.83 3.56
CA ALA A 58 -24.14 -34.33 2.78
C ALA A 58 -25.04 -35.26 3.60
N ASN A 59 -26.32 -35.26 3.28
CA ASN A 59 -27.29 -36.15 3.89
C ASN A 59 -27.21 -37.54 3.25
N ARG A 60 -26.88 -38.55 4.06
CA ARG A 60 -26.69 -39.93 3.59
C ARG A 60 -27.96 -40.53 2.99
N LEU A 61 -29.13 -40.09 3.45
CA LEU A 61 -30.43 -40.58 3.00
C LEU A 61 -30.81 -40.07 1.61
N THR A 62 -30.36 -38.87 1.22
CA THR A 62 -30.80 -38.18 0.00
C THR A 62 -29.68 -37.86 -0.98
N GLY A 63 -28.42 -37.91 -0.55
CA GLY A 63 -27.26 -37.45 -1.32
C GLY A 63 -27.18 -35.92 -1.44
N GLU A 64 -28.02 -35.17 -0.72
CA GLU A 64 -28.06 -33.71 -0.79
C GLU A 64 -26.91 -33.10 0.00
N VAL A 65 -26.14 -32.23 -0.64
CA VAL A 65 -25.08 -31.46 -0.01
C VAL A 65 -25.72 -30.35 0.84
N LEU A 66 -25.63 -30.46 2.15
CA LEU A 66 -26.19 -29.51 3.11
C LEU A 66 -25.25 -28.31 3.34
N ALA A 67 -23.94 -28.54 3.36
CA ALA A 67 -22.92 -27.50 3.46
C ALA A 67 -21.79 -27.75 2.44
N GLY A 68 -21.34 -26.70 1.76
CA GLY A 68 -20.33 -26.81 0.69
C GLY A 68 -20.91 -27.06 -0.72
N ASN A 69 -22.17 -26.66 -0.98
CA ASN A 69 -22.80 -26.78 -2.30
C ASN A 69 -21.95 -26.21 -3.45
N HIS A 70 -21.30 -25.06 -3.23
CA HIS A 70 -20.45 -24.43 -4.26
C HIS A 70 -19.12 -25.16 -4.48
N VAL A 71 -18.58 -25.82 -3.44
CA VAL A 71 -17.40 -26.69 -3.57
C VAL A 71 -17.73 -27.89 -4.43
N PHE A 72 -18.90 -28.52 -4.21
CA PHE A 72 -19.39 -29.61 -5.05
C PHE A 72 -19.57 -29.17 -6.51
N LEU A 73 -20.16 -27.99 -6.76
CA LEU A 73 -20.33 -27.46 -8.11
C LEU A 73 -18.99 -27.15 -8.79
N ALA A 74 -18.03 -26.56 -8.07
CA ALA A 74 -16.69 -26.28 -8.57
C ALA A 74 -15.94 -27.57 -8.92
N ALA A 75 -15.92 -28.57 -8.02
CA ALA A 75 -15.30 -29.87 -8.27
C ALA A 75 -15.91 -30.58 -9.49
N ARG A 76 -17.24 -30.51 -9.65
CA ARG A 76 -17.93 -31.06 -10.83
C ARG A 76 -17.50 -30.36 -12.12
N LYS A 77 -17.38 -29.03 -12.11
CA LYS A 77 -16.94 -28.25 -13.27
C LYS A 77 -15.45 -28.50 -13.61
N LEU A 78 -14.63 -28.78 -12.61
CA LEU A 78 -13.24 -29.21 -12.78
C LEU A 78 -13.11 -30.66 -13.30
N GLY A 79 -14.20 -31.41 -13.42
CA GLY A 79 -14.19 -32.79 -13.92
C GLY A 79 -13.67 -33.82 -12.92
N TRP A 80 -13.73 -33.54 -11.61
CA TRP A 80 -13.34 -34.51 -10.58
C TRP A 80 -14.28 -35.74 -10.62
N SER A 81 -13.76 -36.92 -10.27
CA SER A 81 -14.55 -38.16 -10.19
C SER A 81 -15.22 -38.33 -8.83
N GLU A 82 -14.55 -37.91 -7.76
CA GLU A 82 -14.98 -38.06 -6.38
C GLU A 82 -14.74 -36.79 -5.55
N LEU A 83 -15.41 -36.71 -4.39
CA LEU A 83 -15.29 -35.62 -3.43
C LEU A 83 -15.28 -36.19 -2.01
N ALA A 84 -14.49 -35.62 -1.11
CA ALA A 84 -14.54 -35.97 0.31
C ALA A 84 -15.82 -35.43 0.95
N VAL A 85 -16.55 -36.31 1.63
CA VAL A 85 -17.86 -36.05 2.21
C VAL A 85 -17.88 -36.49 3.68
N ALA A 86 -18.43 -35.63 4.53
CA ALA A 86 -18.89 -35.95 5.87
C ALA A 86 -20.39 -36.25 5.80
N TRP A 87 -20.75 -37.49 6.03
CA TRP A 87 -22.14 -37.94 5.99
C TRP A 87 -22.84 -37.61 7.30
N VAL A 88 -24.05 -37.07 7.19
CA VAL A 88 -25.00 -36.92 8.30
C VAL A 88 -26.29 -37.64 7.95
N GLU A 89 -27.05 -38.05 8.97
CA GLU A 89 -28.41 -38.56 8.80
C GLU A 89 -29.36 -37.53 9.40
N ALA A 90 -30.07 -36.82 8.53
CA ALA A 90 -30.94 -35.72 8.91
C ALA A 90 -32.32 -35.89 8.28
N SER A 91 -33.37 -35.68 9.08
CA SER A 91 -34.73 -35.50 8.56
C SER A 91 -34.81 -34.29 7.62
N PRO A 92 -35.86 -34.17 6.79
CA PRO A 92 -36.03 -33.01 5.92
C PRO A 92 -36.02 -31.67 6.67
N GLU A 93 -36.57 -31.63 7.89
CA GLU A 93 -36.58 -30.42 8.72
C GLU A 93 -35.20 -30.11 9.30
N GLU A 94 -34.46 -31.12 9.75
CA GLU A 94 -33.08 -30.93 10.18
C GLU A 94 -32.19 -30.45 9.05
N ALA A 95 -32.32 -31.04 7.85
CA ALA A 95 -31.59 -30.61 6.66
C ALA A 95 -31.85 -29.13 6.33
N ARG A 96 -33.11 -28.68 6.40
CA ARG A 96 -33.46 -27.25 6.22
C ARG A 96 -32.77 -26.37 7.27
N ARG A 97 -32.84 -26.74 8.55
CA ARG A 97 -32.21 -25.97 9.63
C ARG A 97 -30.69 -25.86 9.45
N ILE A 98 -30.03 -26.96 9.06
CA ILE A 98 -28.59 -26.99 8.79
C ILE A 98 -28.24 -26.02 7.66
N VAL A 99 -28.95 -26.10 6.53
CA VAL A 99 -28.71 -25.22 5.36
C VAL A 99 -28.97 -23.75 5.71
N LEU A 100 -30.00 -23.45 6.49
CA LEU A 100 -30.30 -22.08 6.91
C LEU A 100 -29.21 -21.50 7.81
N VAL A 101 -28.75 -22.27 8.81
CA VAL A 101 -27.69 -21.82 9.73
C VAL A 101 -26.33 -21.69 9.03
N ASP A 102 -25.95 -22.65 8.18
CA ASP A 102 -24.69 -22.58 7.39
C ASP A 102 -24.63 -21.30 6.55
N ASN A 103 -25.75 -20.93 5.92
CA ASN A 103 -25.83 -19.70 5.15
C ASN A 103 -25.81 -18.44 6.05
N LYS A 104 -26.64 -18.39 7.09
CA LYS A 104 -26.81 -17.19 7.92
C LYS A 104 -25.56 -16.87 8.75
N THR A 105 -24.94 -17.87 9.36
CA THR A 105 -23.75 -17.66 10.21
C THR A 105 -22.54 -17.20 9.41
N ALA A 106 -22.40 -17.64 8.15
CA ALA A 106 -21.38 -17.13 7.24
C ALA A 106 -21.62 -15.67 6.81
N ASP A 107 -22.87 -15.22 6.77
CA ASP A 107 -23.22 -13.83 6.43
C ASP A 107 -23.11 -12.88 7.64
N ASP A 108 -23.30 -13.41 8.85
CA ASP A 108 -23.16 -12.65 10.11
C ASP A 108 -21.70 -12.52 10.59
N ALA A 109 -20.77 -13.24 9.95
CA ALA A 109 -19.35 -13.15 10.26
C ALA A 109 -18.71 -11.89 9.64
N SER A 110 -17.84 -11.24 10.40
CA SER A 110 -16.98 -10.16 9.91
C SER A 110 -15.51 -10.53 10.06
N TYR A 111 -14.64 -9.84 9.34
CA TYR A 111 -13.20 -9.93 9.51
C TYR A 111 -12.70 -8.85 10.46
N ASP A 112 -11.63 -9.16 11.18
CA ASP A 112 -10.72 -8.16 11.73
C ASP A 112 -9.77 -7.74 10.58
N PRO A 113 -9.83 -6.48 10.11
CA PRO A 113 -9.04 -6.04 8.96
C PRO A 113 -7.53 -6.16 9.17
N GLU A 114 -7.02 -5.89 10.37
CA GLU A 114 -5.59 -5.95 10.68
C GLU A 114 -5.10 -7.40 10.66
N ALA A 115 -5.83 -8.29 11.33
CA ALA A 115 -5.49 -9.71 11.36
C ALA A 115 -5.61 -10.36 9.96
N LEU A 116 -6.63 -9.97 9.19
CA LEU A 116 -6.81 -10.46 7.83
C LEU A 116 -5.68 -9.98 6.91
N LEU A 117 -5.32 -8.70 6.97
CA LEU A 117 -4.20 -8.16 6.21
C LEU A 117 -2.91 -8.90 6.56
N ALA A 118 -2.58 -9.04 7.85
CA ALA A 118 -1.39 -9.77 8.29
C ALA A 118 -1.35 -11.21 7.76
N LEU A 119 -2.50 -11.91 7.78
CA LEU A 119 -2.60 -13.28 7.25
C LEU A 119 -2.35 -13.32 5.74
N VAL A 120 -2.99 -12.46 4.95
CA VAL A 120 -2.81 -12.43 3.50
C VAL A 120 -1.37 -12.02 3.14
N GLN A 121 -0.80 -11.05 3.84
CA GLN A 121 0.58 -10.60 3.63
C GLN A 121 1.63 -11.66 3.99
N SER A 122 1.30 -12.60 4.87
CA SER A 122 2.19 -13.72 5.20
C SER A 122 2.27 -14.79 4.11
N SER A 123 1.33 -14.79 3.15
CA SER A 123 1.37 -15.70 2.01
C SER A 123 2.37 -15.26 0.96
N THR A 124 3.16 -16.20 0.43
CA THR A 124 4.11 -15.94 -0.66
C THR A 124 3.44 -15.89 -2.04
N GLU A 125 2.17 -16.31 -2.13
CA GLU A 125 1.39 -16.35 -3.38
C GLU A 125 -0.10 -16.13 -3.07
N LEU A 126 -0.80 -15.40 -3.94
CA LEU A 126 -2.25 -15.13 -3.78
C LEU A 126 -3.15 -16.14 -4.49
N ALA A 127 -2.63 -16.90 -5.45
CA ALA A 127 -3.40 -17.87 -6.21
C ALA A 127 -4.10 -18.90 -5.30
N GLY A 128 -5.42 -19.05 -5.45
CA GLY A 128 -6.23 -19.98 -4.67
C GLY A 128 -6.60 -19.53 -3.25
N THR A 129 -6.19 -18.32 -2.84
CA THR A 129 -6.61 -17.70 -1.57
C THR A 129 -8.00 -17.07 -1.67
N GLY A 130 -8.42 -16.69 -2.88
CA GLY A 130 -9.62 -15.91 -3.12
C GLY A 130 -9.43 -14.40 -3.00
N TYR A 131 -8.19 -13.93 -2.79
CA TYR A 131 -7.79 -12.52 -2.83
C TYR A 131 -6.93 -12.25 -4.07
N ASP A 132 -7.15 -11.11 -4.72
CA ASP A 132 -6.24 -10.54 -5.70
C ASP A 132 -5.47 -9.32 -5.15
N GLU A 133 -4.49 -8.84 -5.91
CA GLU A 133 -3.64 -7.69 -5.53
C GLU A 133 -4.47 -6.42 -5.24
N SER A 134 -5.57 -6.21 -5.95
CA SER A 134 -6.43 -5.04 -5.76
C SER A 134 -7.24 -5.12 -4.47
N GLU A 135 -7.67 -6.31 -4.09
CA GLU A 135 -8.35 -6.57 -2.82
C GLU A 135 -7.39 -6.44 -1.63
N VAL A 136 -6.13 -6.87 -1.79
CA VAL A 136 -5.08 -6.67 -0.79
C VAL A 136 -4.74 -5.18 -0.62
N ASP A 137 -4.62 -4.45 -1.72
CA ASP A 137 -4.40 -2.99 -1.68
C ASP A 137 -5.58 -2.27 -1.01
N ALA A 138 -6.82 -2.73 -1.21
CA ALA A 138 -8.00 -2.18 -0.54
C ALA A 138 -8.00 -2.46 0.97
N LEU A 139 -7.68 -3.69 1.39
CA LEU A 139 -7.52 -4.06 2.81
C LEU A 139 -6.40 -3.24 3.48
N LEU A 140 -5.27 -3.06 2.79
CA LEU A 140 -4.17 -2.25 3.28
C LEU A 140 -4.59 -0.78 3.41
N ALA A 141 -5.35 -0.24 2.47
CA ALA A 141 -5.86 1.13 2.54
C ALA A 141 -6.87 1.30 3.68
N GLU A 142 -7.73 0.30 3.93
CA GLU A 142 -8.67 0.30 5.06
C GLU A 142 -7.94 0.31 6.41
N VAL A 143 -6.97 -0.59 6.59
CA VAL A 143 -6.12 -0.62 7.79
C VAL A 143 -5.26 0.65 7.90
N SER A 144 -4.77 1.19 6.79
CA SER A 144 -3.99 2.43 6.81
C SER A 144 -4.85 3.65 7.09
N ALA A 145 -6.15 3.62 6.77
CA ALA A 145 -7.09 4.68 7.09
C ALA A 145 -7.48 4.68 8.58
N SER A 146 -7.42 3.53 9.25
CA SER A 146 -7.54 3.45 10.72
C SER A 146 -6.25 3.81 11.44
N MET A 147 -5.09 3.68 10.79
CA MET A 147 -3.83 4.25 11.26
C MET A 147 -3.87 5.78 11.11
N PRO A 148 -3.63 6.56 12.18
CA PRO A 148 -3.49 7.99 12.05
C PRO A 148 -2.18 8.26 11.29
N VAL A 149 -2.24 8.41 9.97
CA VAL A 149 -1.19 9.13 9.23
C VAL A 149 -1.49 10.62 9.39
N SER A 150 -1.39 11.09 10.63
CA SER A 150 -1.57 12.49 10.95
C SER A 150 -0.30 13.25 10.56
N ASP A 151 -0.48 14.34 9.85
CA ASP A 151 0.59 15.33 9.68
C ASP A 151 1.03 15.96 11.02
N ASP A 152 0.27 15.78 12.11
CA ASP A 152 0.58 16.27 13.45
C ASP A 152 1.66 15.46 14.20
N ASP A 153 2.09 14.29 13.66
CA ASP A 153 3.02 13.38 14.36
C ASP A 153 4.50 13.57 14.01
N VAL A 154 4.84 14.61 13.24
CA VAL A 154 6.24 14.90 12.89
C VAL A 154 7.01 15.36 14.13
N PRO A 155 8.07 14.66 14.54
CA PRO A 155 8.89 15.09 15.66
C PRO A 155 9.57 16.44 15.41
N SER A 156 9.83 17.16 16.50
CA SER A 156 10.59 18.41 16.46
C SER A 156 12.00 18.21 15.93
N ARG A 157 12.52 19.13 15.11
CA ARG A 157 13.93 19.08 14.66
C ARG A 157 14.87 19.22 15.87
N PRO A 158 15.70 18.22 16.18
CA PRO A 158 16.59 18.29 17.34
C PRO A 158 17.69 19.34 17.12
N LYS A 159 18.09 20.02 18.20
CA LYS A 159 19.22 20.97 18.18
C LYS A 159 20.58 20.27 18.07
N GLU A 160 20.68 19.10 18.69
CA GLU A 160 21.88 18.27 18.70
C GLU A 160 21.53 16.93 18.04
N PRO A 161 21.86 16.76 16.74
CA PRO A 161 21.55 15.52 16.05
C PRO A 161 22.45 14.38 16.54
N ARG A 162 21.85 13.20 16.70
CA ARG A 162 22.54 11.93 16.89
C ARG A 162 23.16 11.43 15.58
N THR A 163 22.46 11.66 14.47
CA THR A 163 22.95 11.28 13.15
C THR A 163 24.15 12.14 12.71
N ARG A 164 25.06 11.55 11.94
CA ARG A 164 26.21 12.24 11.34
C ARG A 164 26.23 12.05 9.82
N PRO A 165 26.83 13.00 9.06
CA PRO A 165 27.06 12.80 7.63
C PRO A 165 27.81 11.49 7.36
N GLY A 166 27.34 10.73 6.38
CA GLY A 166 27.82 9.40 6.03
C GLY A 166 27.11 8.25 6.75
N ASP A 167 26.31 8.52 7.79
CA ASP A 167 25.53 7.48 8.47
C ASP A 167 24.54 6.81 7.50
N VAL A 168 24.48 5.48 7.58
CA VAL A 168 23.44 4.66 6.94
C VAL A 168 22.50 4.19 8.04
N ILE A 169 21.20 4.27 7.79
CA ILE A 169 20.18 3.93 8.79
C ILE A 169 19.15 3.01 8.12
N GLU A 170 18.92 1.86 8.72
CA GLU A 170 17.90 0.90 8.29
C GLU A 170 16.61 1.12 9.10
N LEU A 171 15.50 1.26 8.36
CA LEU A 171 14.18 1.59 8.89
C LEU A 171 13.20 0.52 8.41
N GLY A 172 13.24 -0.66 9.04
CA GLY A 172 12.51 -1.83 8.54
C GLY A 172 13.00 -2.27 7.15
N CYS A 173 12.13 -2.21 6.14
CA CYS A 173 12.49 -2.50 4.75
C CYS A 173 13.06 -1.29 3.98
N HIS A 174 13.12 -0.13 4.63
CA HIS A 174 13.61 1.12 4.07
C HIS A 174 15.05 1.40 4.48
N ARG A 175 15.67 2.36 3.79
CA ARG A 175 17.03 2.82 4.10
C ARG A 175 17.12 4.33 3.92
N LEU A 176 17.87 4.97 4.81
CA LEU A 176 18.18 6.39 4.82
C LEU A 176 19.71 6.56 4.86
N VAL A 177 20.23 7.49 4.08
CA VAL A 177 21.62 7.95 4.16
C VAL A 177 21.64 9.44 4.52
N CYS A 178 22.42 9.81 5.53
CA CYS A 178 22.70 11.21 5.80
C CYS A 178 23.82 11.67 4.84
N GLY A 179 23.51 12.45 3.82
CA GLY A 179 24.46 12.77 2.76
C GLY A 179 23.96 13.75 1.72
N ASP A 180 24.82 14.02 0.73
CA ASP A 180 24.54 14.96 -0.35
C ASP A 180 23.95 14.24 -1.57
N ALA A 181 22.80 14.72 -2.07
CA ALA A 181 22.16 14.21 -3.28
C ALA A 181 23.01 14.35 -4.56
N ARG A 182 24.09 15.12 -4.52
CA ARG A 182 25.07 15.24 -5.63
C ARG A 182 26.19 14.21 -5.55
N ASP A 183 26.31 13.49 -4.43
CA ASP A 183 27.33 12.47 -4.24
C ASP A 183 26.83 11.10 -4.67
N GLN A 184 27.40 10.58 -5.77
CA GLN A 184 27.05 9.26 -6.29
C GLN A 184 27.25 8.13 -5.27
N THR A 185 28.22 8.26 -4.35
CA THR A 185 28.53 7.23 -3.36
C THR A 185 27.39 7.02 -2.36
N CYS A 186 26.63 8.09 -2.04
CA CYS A 186 25.43 7.99 -1.22
C CYS A 186 24.41 7.02 -1.85
N TYR A 187 24.22 7.10 -3.17
CA TYR A 187 23.31 6.20 -3.87
C TYR A 187 23.82 4.76 -3.96
N GLU A 188 25.13 4.54 -4.09
CA GLU A 188 25.71 3.19 -4.12
C GLU A 188 25.42 2.44 -2.81
N VAL A 189 25.67 3.11 -1.68
CA VAL A 189 25.43 2.56 -0.34
C VAL A 189 23.94 2.39 -0.08
N LEU A 190 23.13 3.38 -0.49
CA LEU A 190 21.69 3.38 -0.29
C LEU A 190 21.00 2.23 -1.05
N LEU A 191 21.39 1.97 -2.29
CA LEU A 191 20.69 1.02 -3.17
C LEU A 191 21.33 -0.37 -3.22
N GLY A 192 22.60 -0.53 -2.85
CA GLY A 192 23.26 -1.84 -2.83
C GLY A 192 23.23 -2.58 -4.17
N GLY A 193 23.24 -1.85 -5.28
CA GLY A 193 23.16 -2.41 -6.65
C GLY A 193 21.75 -2.52 -7.23
N GLU A 194 20.69 -2.32 -6.44
CA GLU A 194 19.33 -2.20 -6.96
C GLU A 194 19.14 -0.90 -7.76
N GLN A 195 18.13 -0.87 -8.63
CA GLN A 195 17.67 0.34 -9.32
C GLN A 195 16.25 0.68 -8.85
N ALA A 196 15.96 1.97 -8.70
CA ALA A 196 14.67 2.46 -8.27
C ALA A 196 13.61 2.36 -9.37
N ASP A 197 12.40 1.96 -8.98
CA ASP A 197 11.21 1.86 -9.84
C ASP A 197 10.53 3.22 -10.03
N LEU A 198 10.66 4.10 -9.04
CA LEU A 198 10.05 5.43 -9.05
C LEU A 198 10.97 6.46 -8.37
N LEU A 199 11.02 7.67 -8.91
CA LEU A 199 11.55 8.86 -8.27
C LEU A 199 10.39 9.75 -7.79
N TRP A 200 10.30 9.97 -6.49
CA TRP A 200 9.48 11.02 -5.90
C TRP A 200 10.42 11.94 -5.15
N THR A 201 10.43 13.24 -5.46
CA THR A 201 11.33 14.14 -4.72
C THR A 201 10.87 15.59 -4.75
N ASP A 202 11.32 16.37 -3.76
CA ASP A 202 11.00 17.78 -3.54
C ASP A 202 12.30 18.56 -3.33
N PRO A 203 13.06 18.86 -4.41
CA PRO A 203 14.33 19.57 -4.32
C PRO A 203 14.14 21.00 -3.80
N PRO A 204 15.21 21.66 -3.31
CA PRO A 204 15.19 23.10 -3.07
C PRO A 204 14.74 23.90 -4.30
N TYR A 205 14.01 24.99 -4.07
CA TYR A 205 13.36 25.78 -5.11
C TYR A 205 14.16 27.02 -5.53
N GLY A 206 15.25 27.34 -4.83
CA GLY A 206 16.09 28.52 -5.09
C GLY A 206 15.35 29.83 -4.81
N VAL A 207 14.52 29.84 -3.75
CA VAL A 207 13.69 30.99 -3.34
C VAL A 207 14.17 31.66 -2.06
N ALA A 208 15.28 31.20 -1.49
CA ALA A 208 15.87 31.61 -0.22
C ALA A 208 14.82 31.60 0.90
N TYR A 209 14.18 30.45 1.10
CA TYR A 209 13.10 30.30 2.05
C TYR A 209 13.55 30.59 3.48
N GLU A 210 12.87 31.53 4.14
CA GLU A 210 12.92 31.75 5.60
C GLU A 210 11.56 31.39 6.23
N GLY A 211 11.57 30.46 7.17
CA GLY A 211 10.40 30.07 7.95
C GLY A 211 9.84 31.25 8.76
N ARG A 212 8.52 31.29 8.94
CA ARG A 212 7.83 32.39 9.65
C ARG A 212 7.82 32.26 11.18
N THR A 213 8.54 31.28 11.72
CA THR A 213 8.55 30.98 13.15
C THR A 213 9.64 31.75 13.87
N ARG A 214 9.62 31.73 15.21
CA ARG A 214 10.57 32.50 16.05
C ARG A 214 12.03 32.18 15.73
N GLU A 215 12.29 31.00 15.20
CA GLU A 215 13.62 30.45 14.89
C GLU A 215 14.06 30.72 13.44
N ARG A 216 13.18 31.25 12.57
CA ARG A 216 13.45 31.57 11.16
C ARG A 216 14.26 30.49 10.41
N LEU A 217 13.82 29.24 10.49
CA LEU A 217 14.49 28.11 9.84
C LEU A 217 14.63 28.35 8.32
N THR A 218 15.86 28.20 7.81
CA THR A 218 16.18 28.28 6.38
C THR A 218 16.34 26.90 5.78
N ILE A 219 16.03 26.75 4.49
CA ILE A 219 16.36 25.52 3.75
C ILE A 219 17.82 25.62 3.27
N GLN A 220 18.63 24.59 3.56
CA GLN A 220 20.02 24.55 3.11
C GLN A 220 20.08 24.48 1.57
N ASN A 221 20.97 25.29 0.97
CA ASN A 221 21.15 25.39 -0.48
C ASN A 221 19.89 25.83 -1.27
N ASP A 222 18.96 26.55 -0.63
CA ASP A 222 17.77 27.11 -1.31
C ASP A 222 18.00 28.53 -1.88
N ASP A 223 19.24 28.96 -2.06
CA ASP A 223 19.51 30.22 -2.77
C ASP A 223 19.34 30.06 -4.28
N ARG A 224 19.19 31.20 -4.98
CA ARG A 224 19.08 31.20 -6.45
C ARG A 224 20.43 30.85 -7.09
N ASP A 225 21.52 31.26 -6.46
CA ASP A 225 22.87 31.21 -6.99
C ASP A 225 23.48 29.82 -6.75
N GLY A 226 23.15 28.88 -7.64
CA GLY A 226 23.64 27.50 -7.54
C GLY A 226 22.56 26.45 -7.78
N LEU A 227 21.28 26.85 -7.83
CA LEU A 227 20.15 25.96 -8.09
C LEU A 227 20.33 25.14 -9.38
N GLU A 228 20.82 25.76 -10.46
CA GLU A 228 21.04 25.06 -11.73
C GLU A 228 22.04 23.91 -11.58
N ALA A 229 23.22 24.18 -11.00
CA ALA A 229 24.22 23.16 -10.75
C ALA A 229 23.71 22.08 -9.78
N LEU A 230 23.02 22.47 -8.70
CA LEU A 230 22.41 21.55 -7.75
C LEU A 230 21.44 20.58 -8.43
N LEU A 231 20.50 21.09 -9.23
CA LEU A 231 19.50 20.26 -9.91
C LEU A 231 20.14 19.39 -10.99
N GLU A 232 21.07 19.93 -11.78
CA GLU A 232 21.74 19.16 -12.82
C GLU A 232 22.58 18.00 -12.25
N GLU A 233 23.40 18.27 -11.23
CA GLU A 233 24.27 17.27 -10.61
C GLU A 233 23.45 16.21 -9.87
N SER A 234 22.46 16.62 -9.09
CA SER A 234 21.59 15.69 -8.36
C SER A 234 20.74 14.84 -9.29
N PHE A 235 20.09 15.43 -10.32
CA PHE A 235 19.29 14.66 -11.27
C PHE A 235 20.16 13.69 -12.08
N THR A 236 21.41 14.06 -12.39
CA THR A 236 22.37 13.16 -13.03
C THR A 236 22.68 11.95 -12.15
N CYS A 237 22.86 12.14 -10.84
CA CYS A 237 23.07 11.05 -9.89
C CYS A 237 21.84 10.14 -9.76
N MET A 238 20.65 10.73 -9.65
CA MET A 238 19.37 10.01 -9.64
C MET A 238 19.18 9.18 -10.91
N ASN A 239 19.46 9.76 -12.08
CA ASN A 239 19.22 9.11 -13.37
C ASN A 239 20.03 7.81 -13.52
N LYS A 240 21.26 7.76 -13.00
CA LYS A 240 22.10 6.54 -13.01
C LYS A 240 21.49 5.38 -12.20
N LYS A 241 20.57 5.67 -11.31
CA LYS A 241 20.01 4.74 -10.33
C LYS A 241 18.54 4.42 -10.52
N LEU A 242 17.90 5.06 -11.49
CA LEU A 242 16.54 4.74 -11.92
C LEU A 242 16.56 3.67 -13.00
N ARG A 243 15.68 2.67 -12.91
CA ARG A 243 15.55 1.69 -14.00
C ARG A 243 14.94 2.34 -15.25
N PRO A 244 15.19 1.81 -16.46
CA PRO A 244 14.41 2.18 -17.64
C PRO A 244 12.91 2.02 -17.37
N GLY A 245 12.11 3.03 -17.74
CA GLY A 245 10.66 3.04 -17.52
C GLY A 245 10.24 3.47 -16.12
N ALA A 246 11.17 3.89 -15.25
CA ALA A 246 10.84 4.43 -13.94
C ALA A 246 9.97 5.69 -14.06
N PHE A 247 8.96 5.81 -13.20
CA PHE A 247 8.13 7.01 -13.11
C PHE A 247 8.82 8.11 -12.32
N LEU A 248 8.56 9.36 -12.69
CA LEU A 248 9.22 10.53 -12.14
C LEU A 248 8.15 11.53 -11.70
N TYR A 249 8.22 11.92 -10.43
CA TYR A 249 7.41 12.95 -9.83
C TYR A 249 8.32 13.90 -9.06
N ILE A 250 8.41 15.15 -9.53
CA ILE A 250 9.33 16.14 -8.98
C ILE A 250 8.53 17.38 -8.63
N ALA A 251 8.37 17.66 -7.35
CA ALA A 251 7.81 18.92 -6.90
C ALA A 251 8.76 20.07 -7.26
N HIS A 252 8.23 21.20 -7.68
CA HIS A 252 9.05 22.32 -8.13
C HIS A 252 8.40 23.68 -7.88
N ALA A 253 9.20 24.74 -7.94
CA ALA A 253 8.73 26.10 -7.81
C ALA A 253 7.73 26.47 -8.91
N ALA A 254 6.59 27.06 -8.53
CA ALA A 254 5.70 27.75 -9.45
C ALA A 254 6.28 29.12 -9.80
N GLY A 255 6.65 29.35 -11.07
CA GLY A 255 7.08 30.66 -11.56
C GLY A 255 8.49 30.69 -12.14
N ARG A 256 9.30 31.68 -11.73
CA ARG A 256 10.56 32.04 -12.42
C ARG A 256 11.60 30.93 -12.51
N GLN A 257 11.59 29.96 -11.59
CA GLN A 257 12.55 28.87 -11.55
C GLN A 257 12.12 27.63 -12.35
N LEU A 258 10.87 27.57 -12.84
CA LEU A 258 10.37 26.46 -13.66
C LEU A 258 11.30 26.14 -14.86
N PRO A 259 11.84 27.12 -15.62
CA PRO A 259 12.76 26.83 -16.71
C PRO A 259 14.01 26.05 -16.27
N VAL A 260 14.54 26.31 -15.07
CA VAL A 260 15.74 25.64 -14.54
C VAL A 260 15.44 24.16 -14.26
N PHE A 261 14.30 23.88 -13.61
CA PHE A 261 13.84 22.50 -13.38
C PHE A 261 13.60 21.75 -14.71
N LEU A 262 12.97 22.39 -15.69
CA LEU A 262 12.73 21.80 -17.01
C LEU A 262 14.03 21.53 -17.77
N ALA A 263 15.03 22.42 -17.65
CA ALA A 263 16.34 22.24 -18.26
C ALA A 263 17.07 21.02 -17.67
N ALA A 264 17.17 20.94 -16.34
CA ALA A 264 17.79 19.80 -15.65
C ALA A 264 17.07 18.47 -15.97
N PHE A 265 15.73 18.48 -15.97
CA PHE A 265 14.90 17.32 -16.34
C PHE A 265 15.22 16.82 -17.75
N ARG A 266 15.26 17.74 -18.73
CA ARG A 266 15.54 17.41 -20.14
C ARG A 266 16.98 16.95 -20.36
N LYS A 267 17.95 17.52 -19.64
CA LYS A 267 19.37 17.14 -19.72
C LYS A 267 19.59 15.68 -19.33
N CYS A 268 18.78 15.14 -18.43
CA CYS A 268 18.80 13.71 -18.07
C CYS A 268 18.20 12.78 -19.14
N GLY A 269 17.65 13.33 -20.23
CA GLY A 269 16.96 12.58 -21.27
C GLY A 269 15.59 12.03 -20.82
N TRP A 270 15.05 12.53 -19.72
CA TRP A 270 13.74 12.10 -19.22
C TRP A 270 12.60 12.59 -20.12
N SER A 271 11.55 11.77 -20.23
CA SER A 271 10.36 12.11 -21.00
C SER A 271 9.34 12.82 -20.11
N LEU A 272 9.24 14.14 -20.25
CA LEU A 272 8.21 14.93 -19.57
C LEU A 272 6.86 14.61 -20.20
N ARG A 273 5.88 14.25 -19.38
CA ARG A 273 4.53 13.92 -19.85
C ARG A 273 3.58 15.07 -19.61
N GLN A 274 3.49 15.52 -18.37
CA GLN A 274 2.54 16.52 -17.93
C GLN A 274 3.10 17.27 -16.71
N GLN A 275 2.48 18.39 -16.38
CA GLN A 275 2.60 19.00 -15.05
C GLN A 275 1.32 18.66 -14.28
N LEU A 276 1.48 18.11 -13.08
CA LEU A 276 0.40 17.90 -12.13
C LEU A 276 0.29 19.09 -11.18
N VAL A 277 -0.86 19.27 -10.56
CA VAL A 277 -1.14 20.37 -9.64
C VAL A 277 -1.64 19.78 -8.33
N TRP A 278 -0.87 19.92 -7.26
CA TRP A 278 -1.36 19.72 -5.90
C TRP A 278 -2.21 20.92 -5.49
N LEU A 279 -3.53 20.75 -5.41
CA LEU A 279 -4.47 21.75 -4.93
C LEU A 279 -4.64 21.65 -3.41
N LYS A 280 -4.40 22.77 -2.73
CA LYS A 280 -4.47 22.89 -1.27
C LYS A 280 -5.87 23.34 -0.83
N ASP A 281 -6.26 22.92 0.36
CA ASP A 281 -7.50 23.34 1.02
C ASP A 281 -7.55 24.87 1.26
N SER A 282 -6.41 25.49 1.51
CA SER A 282 -6.25 26.92 1.83
C SER A 282 -5.12 27.60 1.04
N MET A 283 -5.25 28.92 0.83
CA MET A 283 -4.20 29.72 0.17
C MET A 283 -3.02 30.02 1.11
N VAL A 284 -1.85 30.25 0.52
CA VAL A 284 -0.64 30.73 1.19
C VAL A 284 -0.51 32.24 0.96
N LEU A 285 -0.72 33.03 2.02
CA LEU A 285 -0.49 34.47 1.98
C LEU A 285 1.00 34.76 1.81
N GLY A 286 1.35 35.60 0.83
CA GLY A 286 2.73 35.99 0.52
C GLY A 286 2.78 37.24 -0.34
N HIS A 287 3.98 37.61 -0.80
CA HIS A 287 4.23 38.84 -1.57
C HIS A 287 3.91 38.73 -3.08
N ALA A 288 3.36 37.60 -3.53
CA ALA A 288 2.93 37.43 -4.91
C ALA A 288 1.59 38.16 -5.16
N ASP A 289 1.41 38.70 -6.38
CA ASP A 289 0.17 39.38 -6.80
C ASP A 289 -1.07 38.48 -6.67
N TYR A 290 -0.89 37.17 -6.93
CA TYR A 290 -1.88 36.14 -6.69
C TYR A 290 -1.35 35.15 -5.64
N HIS A 291 -2.09 34.97 -4.55
CA HIS A 291 -1.71 34.02 -3.51
C HIS A 291 -1.78 32.58 -4.03
N PHE A 292 -0.72 31.81 -3.79
CA PHE A 292 -0.66 30.42 -4.20
C PHE A 292 -1.63 29.57 -3.37
N ARG A 293 -2.50 28.82 -4.04
CA ARG A 293 -3.31 27.74 -3.44
C ARG A 293 -2.91 26.37 -3.99
N HIS A 294 -1.83 26.30 -4.74
CA HIS A 294 -1.37 25.05 -5.31
C HIS A 294 0.15 24.98 -5.39
N GLU A 295 0.66 23.78 -5.59
CA GLU A 295 2.05 23.53 -5.97
C GLU A 295 2.11 22.59 -7.17
N PRO A 296 2.98 22.84 -8.15
CA PRO A 296 3.10 22.00 -9.33
C PRO A 296 4.09 20.85 -9.13
N LEU A 297 3.88 19.77 -9.88
CA LEU A 297 4.80 18.65 -9.97
C LEU A 297 5.09 18.35 -11.44
N LEU A 298 6.37 18.15 -11.78
CA LEU A 298 6.73 17.54 -13.06
C LEU A 298 6.41 16.05 -12.99
N TYR A 299 5.62 15.58 -13.95
CA TYR A 299 5.32 14.16 -14.13
C TYR A 299 5.94 13.65 -15.43
N GLY A 300 6.69 12.57 -15.34
CA GLY A 300 7.33 11.96 -16.49
C GLY A 300 7.80 10.55 -16.25
N VAL A 301 8.60 10.05 -17.20
CA VAL A 301 9.20 8.73 -17.13
C VAL A 301 10.63 8.76 -17.64
N LYS A 302 11.49 7.92 -17.08
CA LYS A 302 12.75 7.56 -17.72
C LYS A 302 12.45 6.71 -18.96
N PRO A 303 12.97 7.05 -20.16
CA PRO A 303 12.65 6.31 -21.37
C PRO A 303 12.94 4.81 -21.26
N ALA A 304 12.07 4.01 -21.85
CA ALA A 304 12.23 2.57 -22.04
C ALA A 304 11.49 2.13 -23.31
N PRO A 305 11.83 0.96 -23.88
CA PRO A 305 11.08 0.37 -24.98
C PRO A 305 9.60 0.14 -24.61
N GLY A 306 8.73 0.31 -25.60
CA GLY A 306 7.29 0.11 -25.45
C GLY A 306 6.55 1.31 -24.85
N ARG A 307 5.25 1.11 -24.60
CA ARG A 307 4.40 2.14 -24.00
C ARG A 307 4.47 2.04 -22.48
N ILE A 308 4.99 3.07 -21.84
CA ILE A 308 4.97 3.26 -20.37
C ILE A 308 3.84 4.23 -20.01
N GLY A 309 3.13 3.95 -18.91
CA GLY A 309 2.00 4.77 -18.48
C GLY A 309 0.65 4.21 -18.90
N ARG A 310 -0.41 5.03 -18.85
CA ARG A 310 -1.79 4.60 -19.14
C ARG A 310 -1.92 3.90 -20.50
N GLY A 311 -2.50 2.70 -20.49
CA GLY A 311 -2.63 1.82 -21.67
C GLY A 311 -1.33 1.11 -22.06
N GLY A 312 -0.34 1.12 -21.17
CA GLY A 312 0.95 0.46 -21.31
C GLY A 312 1.38 -0.18 -19.99
N SER A 313 2.68 -0.34 -19.77
CA SER A 313 3.23 -0.93 -18.55
C SER A 313 3.42 0.09 -17.42
N GLY A 314 3.38 -0.42 -16.19
CA GLY A 314 3.74 0.31 -14.97
C GLY A 314 2.70 1.33 -14.47
N TRP A 315 1.54 1.45 -15.12
CA TRP A 315 0.45 2.32 -14.67
C TRP A 315 -0.69 1.50 -14.07
N TYR A 316 -1.06 1.82 -12.83
CA TYR A 316 -2.09 1.13 -12.06
C TYR A 316 -3.26 2.05 -11.70
N GLY A 317 -3.19 3.33 -12.06
CA GLY A 317 -4.27 4.29 -11.84
C GLY A 317 -5.51 4.04 -12.72
N GLY A 318 -6.69 4.22 -12.14
CA GLY A 318 -7.96 4.13 -12.86
C GLY A 318 -8.22 5.28 -13.85
N ASN A 319 -9.30 5.17 -14.60
CA ASN A 319 -9.73 6.21 -15.57
C ASN A 319 -10.18 7.53 -14.91
N SER A 320 -10.34 7.55 -13.59
CA SER A 320 -10.74 8.70 -12.77
C SER A 320 -9.58 9.62 -12.37
N GLN A 321 -8.33 9.22 -12.60
CA GLN A 321 -7.17 10.04 -12.24
C GLN A 321 -7.12 11.32 -13.09
N THR A 322 -6.96 12.47 -12.45
CA THR A 322 -6.87 13.79 -13.10
C THR A 322 -5.49 14.42 -12.88
N SER A 323 -5.20 15.52 -13.58
CA SER A 323 -3.95 16.28 -13.38
C SER A 323 -3.96 17.16 -12.13
N VAL A 324 -5.06 17.17 -11.36
CA VAL A 324 -5.21 17.97 -10.14
C VAL A 324 -5.37 17.02 -8.97
N LEU A 325 -4.43 17.07 -8.03
CA LEU A 325 -4.40 16.25 -6.82
C LEU A 325 -4.90 17.10 -5.66
N GLU A 326 -6.12 16.84 -5.21
CA GLU A 326 -6.75 17.61 -4.14
C GLU A 326 -6.41 16.97 -2.79
N VAL A 327 -5.43 17.55 -2.09
CA VAL A 327 -4.99 17.06 -0.78
C VAL A 327 -4.84 18.27 0.16
N PRO A 328 -5.49 18.28 1.33
CA PRO A 328 -5.29 19.35 2.31
C PRO A 328 -3.81 19.50 2.68
N ARG A 329 -3.41 20.70 3.08
CA ARG A 329 -2.06 20.85 3.64
C ARG A 329 -1.99 20.23 5.03
N PRO A 330 -0.79 19.78 5.44
CA PRO A 330 -0.47 19.57 6.85
C PRO A 330 -0.95 20.73 7.70
N ARG A 331 -1.59 20.43 8.83
CA ARG A 331 -1.84 21.45 9.86
C ARG A 331 -0.48 21.97 10.33
N ALA A 332 -0.35 23.29 10.45
CA ALA A 332 0.94 23.92 10.63
C ALA A 332 1.56 23.55 11.99
N ALA A 333 2.57 22.67 11.99
CA ALA A 333 3.54 22.58 13.06
C ALA A 333 4.59 23.69 12.88
N PRO A 334 4.90 24.51 13.91
CA PRO A 334 5.85 25.62 13.81
C PRO A 334 7.27 25.24 13.32
N GLU A 335 7.63 23.97 13.39
CA GLU A 335 9.01 23.50 13.24
C GLU A 335 9.29 22.90 11.85
N HIS A 336 8.25 22.69 11.03
CA HIS A 336 8.35 22.08 9.69
C HIS A 336 7.64 22.93 8.62
N PRO A 337 8.29 23.98 8.11
CA PRO A 337 7.64 24.98 7.28
C PRO A 337 7.12 24.50 5.91
N THR A 338 7.66 23.40 5.36
CA THR A 338 7.43 22.99 3.95
C THR A 338 7.11 21.50 3.77
N MET A 339 6.55 20.81 4.77
CA MET A 339 6.24 19.39 4.64
C MET A 339 5.17 19.11 3.57
N LYS A 340 5.41 18.08 2.74
CA LYS A 340 4.39 17.49 1.86
C LYS A 340 3.55 16.47 2.63
N PRO A 341 2.22 16.43 2.46
CA PRO A 341 1.40 15.41 3.11
C PRO A 341 1.71 14.03 2.52
N PRO A 342 1.90 12.97 3.33
CA PRO A 342 2.16 11.61 2.83
C PRO A 342 1.12 11.11 1.82
N GLU A 343 -0.15 11.50 1.97
CA GLU A 343 -1.22 11.11 1.04
C GLU A 343 -1.01 11.65 -0.38
N LEU A 344 -0.42 12.84 -0.54
CA LEU A 344 -0.06 13.37 -1.87
C LEU A 344 0.93 12.43 -2.58
N VAL A 345 1.93 11.95 -1.84
CA VAL A 345 2.92 11.00 -2.34
C VAL A 345 2.24 9.66 -2.63
N ALA A 346 1.39 9.18 -1.72
CA ALA A 346 0.68 7.92 -1.82
C ALA A 346 -0.18 7.82 -3.09
N ILE A 347 -0.88 8.88 -3.48
CA ILE A 347 -1.65 8.93 -4.74
C ILE A 347 -0.74 8.61 -5.94
N CYS A 348 0.45 9.20 -5.98
CA CYS A 348 1.40 8.99 -7.07
C CYS A 348 2.02 7.58 -7.03
N LEU A 349 2.34 7.06 -5.85
CA LEU A 349 2.84 5.69 -5.69
C LEU A 349 1.81 4.64 -6.11
N ARG A 350 0.54 4.79 -5.70
CA ARG A 350 -0.54 3.86 -6.10
C ARG A 350 -0.70 3.79 -7.62
N ASN A 351 -0.51 4.90 -8.32
CA ASN A 351 -0.66 4.96 -9.77
C ASN A 351 0.53 4.37 -10.55
N SER A 352 1.70 4.29 -9.93
CA SER A 352 2.97 4.07 -10.66
C SER A 352 3.91 3.04 -10.04
N THR A 353 3.47 2.34 -8.98
CA THR A 353 4.25 1.27 -8.35
C THR A 353 3.38 0.12 -7.85
N ARG A 354 3.99 -1.05 -7.65
CA ARG A 354 3.45 -2.20 -6.93
C ARG A 354 4.08 -2.35 -5.54
N ARG A 355 3.46 -3.18 -4.71
CA ARG A 355 4.03 -3.55 -3.40
C ARG A 355 5.44 -4.13 -3.57
N GLY A 356 6.34 -3.78 -2.65
CA GLY A 356 7.74 -4.17 -2.69
C GLY A 356 8.62 -3.40 -3.68
N GLU A 357 8.06 -2.62 -4.61
CA GLU A 357 8.86 -1.78 -5.51
C GLU A 357 9.55 -0.64 -4.76
N LEU A 358 10.67 -0.19 -5.33
CA LEU A 358 11.61 0.72 -4.71
C LEU A 358 11.33 2.16 -5.13
N VAL A 359 11.18 3.03 -4.14
CA VAL A 359 10.95 4.46 -4.32
C VAL A 359 12.17 5.22 -3.82
N LEU A 360 12.76 6.03 -4.69
CA LEU A 360 13.91 6.88 -4.38
C LEU A 360 13.44 8.31 -4.08
N ASP A 361 13.91 8.87 -2.97
CA ASP A 361 13.75 10.28 -2.62
C ASP A 361 15.05 10.86 -2.03
N PRO A 362 15.85 11.56 -2.83
CA PRO A 362 17.14 12.11 -2.40
C PRO A 362 17.05 13.50 -1.76
N PHE A 363 15.84 14.02 -1.54
CA PHE A 363 15.58 15.24 -0.79
C PHE A 363 14.50 14.95 0.26
N ALA A 364 14.81 14.03 1.17
CA ALA A 364 13.79 13.35 1.97
C ALA A 364 13.09 14.25 3.01
N GLY A 365 13.73 15.33 3.46
CA GLY A 365 13.15 16.30 4.39
C GLY A 365 12.65 15.65 5.68
N SER A 366 11.35 15.80 5.98
CA SER A 366 10.72 15.18 7.15
C SER A 366 10.19 13.75 6.91
N GLY A 367 10.53 13.12 5.78
CA GLY A 367 10.24 11.71 5.51
C GLY A 367 8.83 11.41 5.01
N SER A 368 8.16 12.32 4.32
CA SER A 368 6.80 12.06 3.80
C SER A 368 6.76 10.89 2.80
N THR A 369 7.81 10.75 1.97
CA THR A 369 7.95 9.60 1.06
C THR A 369 8.12 8.29 1.82
N LEU A 370 8.82 8.30 2.96
CA LEU A 370 8.93 7.13 3.84
C LEU A 370 7.56 6.68 4.32
N MET A 371 6.77 7.62 4.85
CA MET A 371 5.44 7.31 5.42
C MET A 371 4.47 6.80 4.35
N ALA A 372 4.51 7.37 3.14
CA ALA A 372 3.73 6.86 2.02
C ALA A 372 4.20 5.48 1.55
N CYS A 373 5.51 5.20 1.58
CA CYS A 373 6.03 3.89 1.24
C CYS A 373 5.63 2.84 2.28
N GLU A 374 5.77 3.15 3.57
CA GLU A 374 5.41 2.25 4.67
C GLU A 374 3.93 1.87 4.61
N SER A 375 3.02 2.86 4.50
CA SER A 375 1.58 2.60 4.45
C SER A 375 1.13 1.80 3.22
N LEU A 376 1.88 1.88 2.12
CA LEU A 376 1.60 1.14 0.89
C LEU A 376 2.46 -0.12 0.75
N GLY A 377 3.34 -0.46 1.70
CA GLY A 377 4.25 -1.60 1.57
C GLY A 377 5.23 -1.50 0.40
N ARG A 378 5.71 -0.30 0.05
CA ARG A 378 6.81 -0.04 -0.89
C ARG A 378 8.12 0.15 -0.14
N ARG A 379 9.27 0.07 -0.81
CA ARG A 379 10.59 0.23 -0.18
C ARG A 379 11.17 1.63 -0.45
N ALA A 380 11.12 2.53 0.53
CA ALA A 380 11.77 3.83 0.45
C ALA A 380 13.32 3.74 0.50
N ARG A 381 13.97 4.57 -0.29
CA ARG A 381 15.41 4.82 -0.28
C ARG A 381 15.64 6.33 -0.26
N LEU A 382 16.17 6.81 0.85
CA LEU A 382 16.18 8.23 1.18
C LEU A 382 17.60 8.77 1.29
N ILE A 383 17.80 10.00 0.82
CA ILE A 383 18.99 10.82 1.15
C ILE A 383 18.49 12.11 1.79
N GLU A 384 19.11 12.50 2.89
CA GLU A 384 18.86 13.77 3.57
C GLU A 384 20.19 14.40 3.98
N LEU A 385 20.37 15.68 3.67
CA LEU A 385 21.62 16.40 3.90
C LEU A 385 21.78 16.79 5.37
N ASP A 386 20.70 17.21 6.02
CA ASP A 386 20.72 17.68 7.40
C ASP A 386 20.60 16.50 8.38
N PRO A 387 21.62 16.24 9.22
CA PRO A 387 21.56 15.16 10.19
C PRO A 387 20.40 15.28 11.19
N ALA A 388 19.94 16.51 11.49
CA ALA A 388 18.77 16.70 12.37
C ALA A 388 17.47 16.24 11.71
N TYR A 389 17.31 16.47 10.40
CA TYR A 389 16.15 15.94 9.67
C TYR A 389 16.23 14.42 9.51
N CYS A 390 17.44 13.84 9.40
CA CYS A 390 17.59 12.40 9.46
C CYS A 390 17.04 11.81 10.77
N ASP A 391 17.32 12.44 11.92
CA ASP A 391 16.78 12.00 13.21
C ASP A 391 15.25 12.19 13.28
N VAL A 392 14.70 13.26 12.68
CA VAL A 392 13.24 13.44 12.55
C VAL A 392 12.62 12.28 11.77
N ILE A 393 13.22 11.88 10.65
CA ILE A 393 12.75 10.73 9.84
C ILE A 393 12.77 9.44 10.67
N VAL A 394 13.87 9.19 11.38
CA VAL A 394 14.02 8.00 12.24
C VAL A 394 12.94 7.98 13.31
N GLU A 395 12.81 9.05 14.08
CA GLU A 395 11.85 9.11 15.18
C GLU A 395 10.41 9.02 14.67
N ARG A 396 10.08 9.66 13.55
CA ARG A 396 8.77 9.56 12.91
C ARG A 396 8.44 8.12 12.54
N PHE A 397 9.39 7.40 11.93
CA PHE A 397 9.24 5.99 11.60
C PHE A 397 9.05 5.11 12.83
N GLU A 398 9.87 5.29 13.87
CA GLU A 398 9.77 4.47 15.09
C GLU A 398 8.45 4.69 15.83
N ARG A 399 7.93 5.93 15.84
CA ARG A 399 6.64 6.27 16.47
C ARG A 399 5.47 5.63 15.74
N VAL A 400 5.45 5.71 14.40
CA VAL A 400 4.34 5.20 13.59
C VAL A 400 4.32 3.67 13.54
N THR A 401 5.49 3.05 13.38
CA THR A 401 5.57 1.59 13.14
C THR A 401 5.85 0.76 14.39
N GLY A 402 6.31 1.40 15.47
CA GLY A 402 6.84 0.70 16.65
C GLY A 402 8.18 -0.03 16.41
N THR A 403 8.70 -0.03 15.18
CA THR A 403 9.94 -0.73 14.82
C THR A 403 11.15 0.16 15.07
N LYS A 404 12.18 -0.37 15.74
CA LYS A 404 13.42 0.37 16.01
C LYS A 404 14.36 0.43 14.81
N ALA A 405 14.89 1.61 14.55
CA ALA A 405 15.88 1.84 13.51
C ALA A 405 17.21 1.17 13.87
N ARG A 406 17.93 0.69 12.86
CA ARG A 406 19.26 0.08 13.02
C ARG A 406 20.31 0.93 12.34
N ARG A 407 21.48 1.04 12.97
CA ARG A 407 22.66 1.74 12.45
C ARG A 407 23.75 0.68 12.28
N PRO A 408 23.93 0.13 11.07
CA PRO A 408 24.87 -0.96 10.79
C PRO A 408 26.34 -0.56 10.94
#